data_AF-A0A519IQW7-F1
#
_entry.id   AF-A0A519IQW7-F1
#
_cell.length_a   1.000
_cell.length_b   1.000
_cell.length_c   1.000
_cell.angle_alpha   90.00
_cell.angle_beta   90.00
_cell.angle_gamma   90.00
#
_symmetry.space_group_name_H-M   'P 1'
#
loop_
_entity.id
_entity.type
_entity.pdbx_description
1 polymer ?
#
loop_
_entity_poly.entity_id
_entity_poly.type
_entity_poly.pdbx_seq_one_letter_code
_entity_poly.pdbx_strand_id
1 'polypeptide(L)'
;MATPPDNPIVYSCSGCSSAAQLANHVALQLDRRGVAEMSCIAGVGGDVPHLLKTARSGRPIIALDGCPLVCVKSTLARHGIAPDRHYQLQQYGVKKRAHEDFDPVQAARVLEQVEADQRTQPLARPALQPQATEPSHG
;
A
#
# COMPACT_ATOMS: atom_id res chain seq x y z
N MET A 1 -10.40 4.24 14.40
CA MET A 1 -11.59 4.06 13.53
C MET A 1 -11.21 3.04 12.46
N ALA A 2 -12.13 2.18 12.05
CA ALA A 2 -11.86 1.26 10.93
C ALA A 2 -11.79 2.04 9.61
N THR A 3 -10.82 1.73 8.76
CA THR A 3 -10.66 2.35 7.45
C THR A 3 -11.87 2.01 6.54
N PRO A 4 -12.47 2.99 5.83
CA PRO A 4 -13.56 2.72 4.90
C PRO A 4 -13.21 1.65 3.85
N PRO A 5 -14.18 0.79 3.44
CA PRO A 5 -13.94 -0.30 2.50
C PRO A 5 -13.54 0.17 1.09
N ASP A 6 -13.77 1.43 0.75
CA ASP A 6 -13.42 2.03 -0.55
C ASP A 6 -12.00 2.62 -0.60
N ASN A 7 -11.32 2.70 0.55
CA ASN A 7 -9.95 3.19 0.61
C ASN A 7 -8.97 2.23 -0.09
N PRO A 8 -7.84 2.75 -0.58
CA PRO A 8 -6.80 1.91 -1.17
C PRO A 8 -6.19 0.98 -0.13
N ILE A 9 -5.64 -0.14 -0.59
CA ILE A 9 -4.84 -1.04 0.25
C ILE A 9 -3.38 -0.57 0.18
N VAL A 10 -2.71 -0.47 1.31
CA VAL A 10 -1.28 -0.20 1.37
C VAL A 10 -0.49 -1.44 1.77
N TYR A 11 0.55 -1.74 1.01
CA TYR A 11 1.55 -2.75 1.31
C TYR A 11 2.92 -2.10 1.45
N SER A 12 3.72 -2.55 2.43
CA SER A 12 5.08 -2.07 2.64
C SER A 12 6.11 -3.20 2.63
N CYS A 13 7.32 -2.90 2.16
CA CYS A 13 8.48 -3.74 2.42
C CYS A 13 8.83 -3.64 3.91
N SER A 14 8.50 -4.67 4.71
CA SER A 14 8.65 -4.68 6.18
C SER A 14 9.82 -5.54 6.68
N GLY A 15 10.95 -5.55 5.95
CA GLY A 15 12.19 -6.25 6.34
C GLY A 15 13.02 -5.54 7.42
N CYS A 16 14.17 -6.12 7.80
CA CYS A 16 14.97 -5.69 8.96
C CYS A 16 15.83 -4.41 8.80
N SER A 17 15.87 -3.80 7.61
CA SER A 17 16.68 -2.59 7.38
C SER A 17 15.93 -1.30 7.73
N SER A 18 16.66 -0.23 8.05
CA SER A 18 16.09 1.10 8.32
C SER A 18 15.08 1.55 7.26
N ALA A 19 15.42 1.40 5.98
CA ALA A 19 14.54 1.79 4.87
C ALA A 19 13.23 0.99 4.80
N ALA A 20 13.27 -0.28 5.18
CA ALA A 20 12.10 -1.14 5.23
C ALA A 20 11.24 -0.80 6.45
N GLN A 21 11.86 -0.54 7.60
CA GLN A 21 11.15 -0.06 8.79
C GLN A 21 10.51 1.31 8.57
N LEU A 22 11.15 2.21 7.81
CA LEU A 22 10.55 3.48 7.38
C LEU A 22 9.31 3.25 6.49
N ALA A 23 9.42 2.39 5.46
CA ALA A 23 8.28 2.06 4.61
C ALA A 23 7.11 1.47 5.41
N ASN A 24 7.42 0.57 6.36
CA ASN A 24 6.45 -0.02 7.28
C ASN A 24 5.82 1.05 8.19
N HIS A 25 6.61 1.97 8.73
CA HIS A 25 6.12 3.08 9.54
C HIS A 25 5.13 3.94 8.76
N VAL A 26 5.46 4.31 7.52
CA VAL A 26 4.56 5.10 6.66
C VAL A 26 3.25 4.35 6.40
N ALA A 27 3.29 3.07 6.04
CA ALA A 27 2.08 2.27 5.85
C ALA A 27 1.18 2.21 7.09
N LEU A 28 1.76 2.00 8.28
CA LEU A 28 1.04 2.00 9.55
C LEU A 28 0.39 3.35 9.86
N GLN A 29 1.06 4.46 9.52
CA GLN A 29 0.49 5.79 9.74
C GLN A 29 -0.66 6.07 8.79
N LEU A 30 -0.55 5.69 7.51
CA LEU A 30 -1.65 5.80 6.54
C LEU A 30 -2.89 5.02 7.01
N ASP A 31 -2.67 3.81 7.56
CA ASP A 31 -3.73 2.98 8.14
C ASP A 31 -4.42 3.63 9.32
N ARG A 32 -3.64 4.04 10.34
CA ARG A 32 -4.18 4.64 11.56
C ARG A 32 -4.88 5.98 11.33
N ARG A 33 -4.50 6.69 10.27
CA ARG A 33 -5.12 7.96 9.85
C ARG A 33 -6.33 7.76 8.93
N GLY A 34 -6.65 6.52 8.55
CA GLY A 34 -7.76 6.21 7.66
C GLY A 34 -7.55 6.69 6.22
N VAL A 35 -6.29 6.80 5.78
CA VAL A 35 -5.93 7.17 4.39
C VAL A 35 -5.89 5.94 3.48
N ALA A 36 -5.43 4.81 4.01
CA ALA A 36 -5.39 3.52 3.34
C ALA A 36 -5.67 2.40 4.35
N GLU A 37 -5.91 1.18 3.92
CA GLU A 37 -5.96 0.00 4.79
C GLU A 37 -4.66 -0.79 4.62
N MET A 38 -3.93 -1.03 5.71
CA MET A 38 -2.69 -1.80 5.62
C MET A 38 -2.97 -3.31 5.58
N SER A 39 -2.34 -3.99 4.63
CA SER A 39 -2.38 -5.46 4.54
C SER A 39 -0.97 -6.05 4.50
N CYS A 40 -0.85 -7.33 4.89
CA CYS A 40 0.44 -7.97 5.11
C CYS A 40 1.01 -8.53 3.80
N ILE A 41 2.08 -7.90 3.30
CA ILE A 41 2.76 -8.37 2.08
C ILE A 41 3.43 -9.74 2.27
N ALA A 42 3.90 -10.06 3.49
CA ALA A 42 4.54 -11.34 3.76
C ALA A 42 3.56 -12.49 3.58
N GLY A 43 2.31 -12.31 3.99
CA GLY A 43 1.27 -13.32 3.78
C GLY A 43 0.78 -13.41 2.33
N VAL A 44 0.86 -12.33 1.53
CA VAL A 44 0.68 -12.42 0.08
C VAL A 44 1.81 -13.26 -0.55
N GLY A 45 3.06 -13.05 -0.11
CA GLY A 45 4.20 -13.83 -0.57
C GLY A 45 4.21 -15.29 -0.10
N GLY A 46 3.56 -15.58 1.03
CA GLY A 46 3.38 -16.92 1.59
C GLY A 46 2.05 -17.57 1.23
N ASP A 47 1.34 -17.06 0.21
CA ASP A 47 0.10 -17.63 -0.32
C ASP A 47 -1.03 -17.81 0.71
N VAL A 48 -1.08 -16.95 1.73
CA VAL A 48 -2.13 -16.98 2.77
C VAL A 48 -3.48 -16.61 2.12
N PRO A 49 -4.48 -17.53 2.11
CA PRO A 49 -5.69 -17.36 1.29
C PRO A 49 -6.46 -16.05 1.55
N HIS A 50 -6.60 -15.66 2.81
CA HIS A 50 -7.31 -14.43 3.19
C HIS A 50 -6.59 -13.16 2.69
N LEU A 51 -5.26 -13.16 2.69
CA LEU A 51 -4.46 -12.00 2.25
C LEU A 51 -4.37 -11.92 0.73
N LEU A 52 -4.35 -13.06 0.04
CA LEU A 52 -4.52 -13.10 -1.42
C LEU A 52 -5.89 -12.61 -1.86
N LYS A 53 -6.97 -12.99 -1.15
CA LYS A 53 -8.31 -12.46 -1.41
C LYS A 53 -8.35 -10.95 -1.28
N THR A 54 -7.68 -10.40 -0.27
CA THR A 54 -7.58 -8.95 -0.05
C THR A 54 -6.82 -8.27 -1.20
N ALA A 55 -5.66 -8.79 -1.58
CA ALA A 55 -4.86 -8.27 -2.69
C ALA A 55 -5.61 -8.32 -4.05
N ARG A 56 -6.51 -9.29 -4.23
CA ARG A 56 -7.35 -9.46 -5.43
C ARG A 56 -8.72 -8.80 -5.33
N SER A 57 -8.96 -7.97 -4.32
CA SER A 57 -10.28 -7.36 -4.08
C SER A 57 -10.71 -6.33 -5.14
N GLY A 58 -9.81 -5.92 -6.04
CA GLY A 58 -10.05 -4.87 -7.02
C GLY A 58 -10.00 -3.46 -6.43
N ARG A 59 -9.68 -3.32 -5.14
CA ARG A 59 -9.36 -2.02 -4.53
C ARG A 59 -8.02 -1.53 -5.06
N PRO A 60 -7.84 -0.19 -5.23
CA PRO A 60 -6.55 0.34 -5.61
C PRO A 60 -5.46 -0.02 -4.60
N ILE A 61 -4.23 -0.20 -5.08
CA ILE A 61 -3.09 -0.63 -4.29
C ILE A 61 -1.98 0.42 -4.30
N ILE A 62 -1.54 0.79 -3.10
CA ILE A 62 -0.33 1.57 -2.84
C ILE A 62 0.78 0.60 -2.42
N ALA A 63 1.88 0.58 -3.15
CA ALA A 63 3.09 -0.16 -2.80
C ALA A 63 4.17 0.78 -2.26
N LEU A 64 4.68 0.52 -1.06
CA LEU A 64 5.80 1.22 -0.44
C LEU A 64 7.02 0.29 -0.37
N ASP A 65 8.01 0.55 -1.21
CA ASP A 65 9.28 -0.17 -1.19
C ASP A 65 10.41 0.74 -0.68
N GLY A 66 11.05 0.32 0.41
CA GLY A 66 12.13 1.10 1.03
C GLY A 66 13.41 1.17 0.21
N CYS A 67 13.65 0.23 -0.71
CA CYS A 67 14.91 0.11 -1.44
C CYS A 67 14.73 -0.45 -2.87
N PRO A 68 15.78 -0.42 -3.71
CA PRO A 68 15.72 -0.86 -5.11
C PRO A 68 15.32 -2.33 -5.34
N LEU A 69 15.26 -3.14 -4.28
CA LEU A 69 14.87 -4.55 -4.38
C LEU A 69 13.37 -4.74 -4.66
N VAL A 70 12.56 -3.70 -4.44
CA VAL A 70 11.14 -3.66 -4.82
C VAL A 70 10.34 -4.90 -4.38
N CYS A 71 10.48 -5.28 -3.10
CA CYS A 71 9.89 -6.50 -2.54
C CYS A 71 8.37 -6.53 -2.68
N VAL A 72 7.68 -5.42 -2.42
CA VAL A 72 6.21 -5.35 -2.53
C VAL A 72 5.78 -5.55 -3.97
N LYS A 73 6.34 -4.75 -4.90
CA LYS A 73 6.03 -4.86 -6.33
C LYS A 73 6.28 -6.27 -6.86
N SER A 74 7.42 -6.88 -6.49
CA SER A 74 7.79 -8.23 -6.92
C SER A 74 6.83 -9.29 -6.36
N THR A 75 6.45 -9.19 -5.09
CA THR A 75 5.48 -10.11 -4.47
C THR A 75 4.10 -10.01 -5.11
N LEU A 76 3.61 -8.80 -5.39
CA LEU A 76 2.34 -8.60 -6.10
C LEU A 76 2.40 -9.15 -7.53
N ALA A 77 3.51 -8.89 -8.24
CA ALA A 77 3.69 -9.33 -9.62
C ALA A 77 3.67 -10.86 -9.78
N ARG A 78 4.17 -11.63 -8.78
CA ARG A 78 4.05 -13.10 -8.76
C ARG A 78 2.61 -13.60 -8.85
N HIS A 79 1.66 -12.77 -8.42
CA HIS A 79 0.24 -13.06 -8.43
C HIS A 79 -0.52 -12.40 -9.58
N GLY A 80 0.20 -11.77 -10.53
CA GLY A 80 -0.37 -11.02 -11.64
C GLY A 80 -1.01 -9.70 -11.22
N ILE A 81 -0.60 -9.14 -10.07
CA ILE A 81 -1.16 -7.90 -9.53
C ILE A 81 -0.13 -6.77 -9.72
N ALA A 82 -0.58 -5.65 -10.27
CA ALA A 82 0.21 -4.43 -10.35
C ALA A 82 -0.33 -3.40 -9.34
N PRO A 83 0.53 -2.67 -8.61
CA PRO A 83 0.07 -1.57 -7.78
C PRO A 83 -0.33 -0.36 -8.64
N ASP A 84 -1.41 0.32 -8.26
CA ASP A 84 -1.87 1.56 -8.90
C ASP A 84 -0.92 2.73 -8.61
N ARG A 85 -0.26 2.71 -7.45
CA ARG A 85 0.83 3.65 -7.14
C ARG A 85 1.96 2.95 -6.43
N HIS A 86 3.18 3.25 -6.85
CA HIS A 86 4.40 2.65 -6.31
C HIS A 86 5.38 3.73 -5.86
N TYR A 87 5.74 3.69 -4.58
CA TYR A 87 6.74 4.54 -3.98
C TYR A 87 8.02 3.75 -3.72
N GLN A 88 9.09 4.18 -4.37
CA GLN A 88 10.43 3.66 -4.15
C GLN A 88 11.21 4.66 -3.28
N LEU A 89 11.21 4.45 -1.97
CA LEU A 89 11.62 5.46 -0.99
C LEU A 89 13.09 5.88 -1.12
N GLN A 90 13.94 5.05 -1.72
CA GLN A 90 15.31 5.45 -2.04
C GLN A 90 15.38 6.66 -2.99
N GLN A 91 14.38 6.83 -3.86
CA GLN A 91 14.27 7.99 -4.75
C GLN A 91 13.93 9.29 -3.98
N TYR A 92 13.45 9.14 -2.74
CA TYR A 92 13.17 10.22 -1.79
C TYR A 92 14.34 10.44 -0.81
N GLY A 93 15.51 9.87 -1.12
CA GLY A 93 16.73 9.98 -0.31
C GLY A 93 16.80 9.03 0.88
N VAL A 94 15.86 8.09 1.03
CA VAL A 94 15.92 7.07 2.09
C VAL A 94 17.07 6.11 1.81
N LYS A 95 18.00 5.99 2.76
CA LYS A 95 19.15 5.08 2.65
C LYS A 95 18.93 3.82 3.47
N LYS A 96 19.18 2.67 2.85
CA LYS A 96 19.16 1.37 3.53
C LYS A 96 20.37 1.24 4.43
N ARG A 97 20.14 1.04 5.73
CA ARG A 97 21.15 0.72 6.75
C ARG A 97 20.73 -0.54 7.48
N ALA A 98 21.70 -1.39 7.81
CA ALA A 98 21.48 -2.58 8.62
C ALA A 98 21.77 -2.26 10.08
N HIS A 99 21.02 -2.86 11.00
CA HIS A 99 21.21 -2.68 12.45
C HIS A 99 21.05 -1.23 12.94
N GLU A 100 20.32 -0.41 12.20
CA GLU A 100 20.03 0.98 12.54
C GLU A 100 18.54 1.24 12.36
N ASP A 101 17.97 2.07 13.23
CA ASP A 101 16.62 2.60 13.08
C ASP A 101 16.55 3.62 11.93
N PHE A 102 15.33 3.93 11.50
CA PHE A 102 15.10 4.97 10.50
C PHE A 102 15.09 6.37 11.13
N ASP A 103 15.38 7.39 10.31
CA ASP A 103 15.24 8.78 10.71
C ASP A 103 13.74 9.18 10.79
N PRO A 104 13.21 9.52 11.98
CA PRO A 104 11.80 9.87 12.14
C PRO A 104 11.42 11.16 11.40
N VAL A 105 12.34 12.11 11.22
CA VAL A 105 12.10 13.34 10.46
C VAL A 105 11.95 13.02 8.97
N GLN A 106 12.79 12.12 8.46
CA GLN A 106 12.65 11.63 7.09
C GLN A 106 11.34 10.85 6.90
N ALA A 107 10.96 10.02 7.87
CA ALA A 107 9.69 9.28 7.82
C ALA A 107 8.47 10.21 7.78
N ALA A 108 8.48 11.29 8.58
CA ALA A 108 7.42 12.30 8.57
C ALA A 108 7.29 12.98 7.19
N ARG A 109 8.43 13.38 6.58
CA ARG A 109 8.43 13.98 5.24
C ARG A 109 7.89 13.05 4.16
N VAL A 110 8.29 11.77 4.20
CA VAL A 110 7.77 10.77 3.25
C VAL A 110 6.26 10.57 3.44
N LEU A 111 5.79 10.50 4.69
CA LEU A 111 4.37 10.37 4.99
C LEU A 111 3.56 11.58 4.48
N GLU A 112 4.03 12.79 4.74
CA GLU A 112 3.40 14.02 4.26
C GLU A 112 3.29 14.03 2.73
N GLN A 113 4.34 13.60 2.02
CA GLN A 113 4.34 13.48 0.57
C GLN A 113 3.31 12.46 0.08
N VAL A 114 3.29 11.25 0.65
CA VAL A 114 2.35 10.20 0.24
C VAL A 114 0.91 10.64 0.48
N GLU A 115 0.62 11.28 1.61
CA GLU A 115 -0.71 11.84 1.88
C GLU A 115 -1.06 13.00 0.93
N ALA A 116 -0.10 13.87 0.61
CA ALA A 116 -0.31 14.95 -0.36
C ALA A 116 -0.69 14.39 -1.73
N ASP A 117 0.02 13.38 -2.21
CA ASP A 117 -0.29 12.73 -3.47
C ASP A 117 -1.66 12.04 -3.46
N GLN A 118 -2.09 11.47 -2.32
CA GLN A 118 -3.44 10.90 -2.18
C GLN A 118 -4.53 11.98 -2.14
N ARG A 119 -4.23 13.18 -1.65
CA ARG A 119 -5.16 14.32 -1.72
C ARG A 119 -5.27 14.90 -3.13
N THR A 120 -4.15 15.03 -3.84
CA THR A 120 -4.11 15.64 -5.19
C THR A 120 -4.57 14.68 -6.27
N GLN A 121 -4.26 13.39 -6.13
CA GLN A 121 -4.71 12.33 -7.03
C GLN A 121 -5.23 11.16 -6.19
N PRO A 122 -6.50 11.20 -5.75
CA PRO A 122 -7.03 10.15 -4.90
C PRO A 122 -7.10 8.80 -5.61
N LEU A 123 -6.56 7.77 -4.96
CA LEU A 123 -6.89 6.39 -5.29
C LEU A 123 -8.10 5.98 -4.47
N ALA A 124 -9.28 5.99 -5.07
CA ALA A 124 -10.49 5.42 -4.48
C ALA A 124 -11.04 4.37 -5.43
N ARG A 125 -11.71 3.34 -4.88
CA ARG A 125 -12.51 2.45 -5.72
C ARG A 125 -13.52 3.32 -6.48
N PRO A 126 -13.63 3.23 -7.82
CA PRO A 126 -14.73 3.88 -8.52
C PRO A 126 -16.02 3.37 -7.89
N ALA A 127 -16.91 4.28 -7.48
CA ALA A 127 -18.21 3.88 -6.98
C ALA A 127 -18.83 2.93 -8.00
N LEU A 128 -19.19 1.71 -7.58
CA LEU A 128 -19.99 0.81 -8.40
C LEU A 128 -21.19 1.62 -8.88
N GLN A 129 -21.27 1.87 -10.19
CA GLN A 129 -22.49 2.42 -10.77
C GLN A 129 -23.62 1.45 -10.39
N PRO A 130 -24.78 1.93 -9.90
CA PRO A 130 -25.92 1.08 -9.66
C PRO A 130 -26.18 0.28 -10.94
N GLN A 131 -26.07 -1.04 -10.86
CA GLN A 131 -26.45 -1.91 -11.97
C GLN A 131 -27.92 -1.60 -12.26
N ALA A 132 -28.18 -1.10 -13.47
CA ALA A 132 -29.54 -0.91 -13.95
C ALA A 132 -30.26 -2.26 -13.80
N THR A 133 -31.28 -2.30 -12.96
CA THR A 133 -32.20 -3.42 -12.88
C THR A 133 -32.79 -3.62 -14.27
N GLU A 134 -32.39 -4.69 -14.96
CA GLU A 134 -33.03 -5.10 -16.20
C GLU A 134 -34.54 -5.33 -15.92
N PRO A 135 -35.45 -4.79 -16.74
CA PRO A 135 -36.85 -5.05 -16.57
C PRO A 135 -37.11 -6.53 -16.86
N SER A 136 -37.62 -7.22 -15.84
CA SER A 136 -38.22 -8.55 -15.96
C SER A 136 -39.24 -8.52 -17.10
N HIS A 137 -38.91 -9.19 -18.21
CA HIS A 137 -39.89 -9.48 -19.25
C HIS A 137 -40.75 -10.64 -18.76
N GLY A 138 -42.02 -10.34 -18.50
CA GLY A 138 -43.10 -11.33 -18.39
C GLY A 138 -43.68 -11.66 -19.76
#